data_AF-A0A6N2BTN7-F1
#
_entry.id   AF-A0A6N2BTN7-F1
#
_cell.length_a   1.000
_cell.length_b   1.000
_cell.length_c   1.000
_cell.angle_alpha   90.00
_cell.angle_beta   90.00
_cell.angle_gamma   90.00
#
_symmetry.space_group_name_H-M   'P 1'
#
loop_
_entity.id
_entity.type
_entity.pdbx_description
1 polymer ?
#
loop_
_entity_poly.entity_id
_entity_poly.type
_entity_poly.pdbx_seq_one_letter_code
_entity_poly.pdbx_strand_id
1 'polypeptide(L)'
;MYEPQQLLDLQDNNGGFGAGADSRSWLSGEDRSPTLRRTDSSLSNSAAGTVDRTLFNDLVQIVPLVQSLIDRKAKSSFTRRGSMTYTKTPSRESLYKKTSEAKGRNAAQSNKKHRDQNKNVGADQDGCSDNISMPSSRSYLSEKDREELMALRGQVEDLQKKLSEKDELLKEVEISKNEMASIYAKLDEMKKEYAEKESLLKLTQVQLSDAKVKLADKQAAVEKLEWEATTSSKKVEKLQEDLEVVRQEIAWFMQFVQQLTKNGSRTLAEDYDVIPYLCDKNIETDQPNELGMEEVELAREAYIAAVAAAKENQDEASFSEAAKARLYLQSLVLRT
;
A
#
# COMPACT_ATOMS: atom_id res chain seq x y z
N MET A 1 -12.04 -52.59 22.64
CA MET A 1 -10.84 -52.19 23.40
C MET A 1 -10.40 -50.83 22.91
N TYR A 2 -9.95 -50.01 23.85
CA TYR A 2 -9.13 -48.79 23.75
C TYR A 2 -9.25 -47.76 22.60
N GLU A 3 -9.46 -46.55 23.12
CA GLU A 3 -9.35 -45.18 22.61
C GLU A 3 -7.91 -44.79 22.21
N PRO A 4 -7.73 -43.62 21.58
CA PRO A 4 -6.73 -42.68 22.12
C PRO A 4 -7.33 -41.32 22.51
N GLN A 5 -7.01 -40.94 23.74
CA GLN A 5 -7.17 -39.64 24.40
C GLN A 5 -6.12 -38.63 23.85
N GLN A 6 -6.14 -37.31 24.04
CA GLN A 6 -6.99 -36.38 24.79
C GLN A 6 -6.67 -34.95 24.26
N LEU A 7 -7.63 -34.01 24.27
CA LEU A 7 -7.30 -32.60 24.51
C LEU A 7 -8.43 -31.93 25.29
N LEU A 8 -8.06 -31.37 26.43
CA LEU A 8 -8.84 -30.52 27.34
C LEU A 8 -9.33 -29.24 26.63
N ASP A 9 -10.24 -28.43 27.18
CA ASP A 9 -11.33 -28.60 28.16
C ASP A 9 -12.00 -27.21 28.16
N LEU A 10 -13.30 -27.13 27.87
CA LEU A 10 -13.99 -25.83 27.78
C LEU A 10 -14.99 -25.72 28.92
N GLN A 11 -14.48 -25.27 30.08
CA GLN A 11 -15.23 -25.21 31.31
C GLN A 11 -16.20 -24.01 31.31
N ASP A 12 -17.45 -24.27 30.92
CA ASP A 12 -18.58 -23.45 31.36
C ASP A 12 -18.69 -23.51 32.88
N ASN A 13 -18.68 -22.36 33.56
CA ASN A 13 -19.25 -22.25 34.89
C ASN A 13 -19.92 -20.88 35.09
N ASN A 14 -21.09 -20.88 35.70
CA ASN A 14 -22.04 -19.76 35.64
C ASN A 14 -22.52 -19.35 37.04
N GLY A 15 -22.30 -18.08 37.40
CA GLY A 15 -23.04 -17.36 38.44
C GLY A 15 -22.49 -17.38 39.87
N GLY A 16 -22.66 -16.26 40.60
CA GLY A 16 -22.60 -16.25 42.08
C GLY A 16 -21.90 -15.04 42.73
N PHE A 17 -22.66 -13.97 42.97
CA PHE A 17 -22.37 -12.79 43.81
C PHE A 17 -21.30 -12.92 44.94
N GLY A 18 -20.39 -11.93 45.03
CA GLY A 18 -19.53 -11.72 46.20
C GLY A 18 -18.87 -10.33 46.22
N ALA A 19 -19.09 -9.57 47.30
CA ALA A 19 -18.63 -8.18 47.44
C ALA A 19 -17.11 -8.04 47.64
N GLY A 20 -16.53 -6.94 47.17
CA GLY A 20 -15.14 -6.58 47.44
C GLY A 20 -14.64 -5.43 46.58
N ALA A 21 -14.24 -4.36 47.25
CA ALA A 21 -13.39 -3.27 46.77
C ALA A 21 -12.13 -3.83 46.04
N ASP A 22 -11.52 -3.14 45.06
CA ASP A 22 -10.91 -1.83 45.28
C ASP A 22 -10.97 -0.84 44.11
N SER A 23 -11.30 0.41 44.45
CA SER A 23 -11.14 1.59 43.59
C SER A 23 -9.81 2.30 43.90
N ARG A 24 -8.80 2.15 43.05
CA ARG A 24 -7.54 2.93 42.95
C ARG A 24 -6.78 2.47 41.71
N SER A 25 -5.93 3.24 41.02
CA SER A 25 -5.66 4.69 41.02
C SER A 25 -4.60 4.95 39.93
N TRP A 26 -4.97 5.49 38.76
CA TRP A 26 -3.99 5.81 37.69
C TRP A 26 -4.22 7.16 36.98
N LEU A 27 -5.15 8.00 37.47
CA LEU A 27 -5.42 9.32 36.90
C LEU A 27 -5.56 10.36 38.01
N SER A 28 -4.47 11.07 38.33
CA SER A 28 -4.53 12.35 39.05
C SER A 28 -3.24 13.16 38.90
N GLY A 29 -3.37 14.43 38.49
CA GLY A 29 -2.35 15.48 38.55
C GLY A 29 -1.39 15.59 37.34
N GLU A 30 -1.10 16.78 36.80
CA GLU A 30 -1.75 18.08 36.97
C GLU A 30 -1.41 19.02 35.79
N ASP A 31 -2.26 20.02 35.58
CA ASP A 31 -2.27 21.06 34.54
C ASP A 31 -0.95 21.67 34.02
N ARG A 32 -0.97 21.99 32.72
CA ARG A 32 -0.52 23.31 32.18
C ARG A 32 -1.25 23.67 30.86
N SER A 33 -2.34 24.42 30.99
CA SER A 33 -2.95 25.26 29.92
C SER A 33 -2.37 26.69 29.96
N PRO A 34 -2.65 27.65 29.03
CA PRO A 34 -3.63 27.72 27.93
C PRO A 34 -2.99 27.98 26.53
N THR A 35 -3.66 28.05 25.37
CA THR A 35 -4.76 28.95 24.92
C THR A 35 -5.20 28.44 23.52
N LEU A 36 -6.48 28.23 23.17
CA LEU A 36 -7.41 29.23 22.62
C LEU A 36 -8.80 28.63 22.32
N ARG A 37 -9.83 29.12 23.01
CA ARG A 37 -11.21 29.43 22.53
C ARG A 37 -11.82 28.55 21.40
N ARG A 38 -12.81 27.70 21.76
CA ARG A 38 -14.11 27.69 21.04
C ARG A 38 -15.29 27.26 21.93
N THR A 39 -16.23 28.19 22.06
CA THR A 39 -17.60 28.17 22.59
C THR A 39 -18.29 26.80 22.80
N ASP A 40 -18.69 26.56 24.05
CA ASP A 40 -20.06 26.27 24.49
C ASP A 40 -20.96 25.34 23.68
N SER A 41 -21.17 24.12 24.20
CA SER A 41 -22.52 23.56 24.34
C SER A 41 -22.58 22.52 25.47
N SER A 42 -23.07 22.94 26.64
CA SER A 42 -23.47 21.99 27.69
C SER A 42 -24.71 21.22 27.25
N LEU A 43 -24.65 19.89 27.29
CA LEU A 43 -25.74 19.05 27.78
C LEU A 43 -25.16 17.74 28.33
N SER A 44 -25.63 17.36 29.52
CA SER A 44 -24.95 16.40 30.40
C SER A 44 -25.21 14.93 30.07
N ASN A 45 -24.33 14.09 30.60
CA ASN A 45 -24.43 12.62 30.70
C ASN A 45 -25.87 12.07 30.79
N SER A 46 -26.18 11.10 29.95
CA SER A 46 -27.16 10.05 30.28
C SER A 46 -26.58 8.68 29.94
N ALA A 47 -26.80 7.71 30.83
CA ALA A 47 -26.25 6.37 30.70
C ALA A 47 -27.05 5.50 29.73
N ALA A 48 -26.40 4.44 29.22
CA ALA A 48 -26.99 3.21 28.68
C ALA A 48 -28.08 3.32 27.59
N GLY A 49 -27.74 2.81 26.39
CA GLY A 49 -28.72 2.16 25.50
C GLY A 49 -29.40 3.01 24.42
N THR A 50 -29.18 4.32 24.37
CA THR A 50 -29.77 5.17 23.32
C THR A 50 -28.98 5.06 22.01
N VAL A 51 -29.22 3.99 21.24
CA VAL A 51 -28.86 3.95 19.81
C VAL A 51 -29.51 5.16 19.14
N ASP A 52 -28.72 5.92 18.37
CA ASP A 52 -29.24 7.08 17.65
C ASP A 52 -30.45 6.67 16.79
N ARG A 53 -31.58 7.32 17.04
CA ARG A 53 -32.86 7.02 16.39
C ARG A 53 -32.76 7.22 14.88
N THR A 54 -31.89 8.12 14.43
CA THR A 54 -31.60 8.35 13.00
C THR A 54 -30.86 7.16 12.40
N LEU A 55 -29.73 6.77 12.99
CA LEU A 55 -28.96 5.58 12.59
C LEU A 55 -29.80 4.29 12.60
N PHE A 56 -30.67 4.10 13.60
CA PHE A 56 -31.61 2.97 13.61
C PHE A 56 -32.61 3.03 12.44
N ASN A 57 -33.21 4.19 12.17
CA ASN A 57 -34.12 4.35 11.03
C ASN A 57 -33.42 4.15 9.69
N ASP A 58 -32.17 4.60 9.53
CA ASP A 58 -31.38 4.43 8.32
C ASP A 58 -31.03 2.94 8.11
N LEU A 59 -30.59 2.25 9.17
CA LEU A 59 -30.34 0.80 9.16
C LEU A 59 -31.61 0.01 8.82
N VAL A 60 -32.78 0.40 9.31
CA VAL A 60 -34.06 -0.24 8.97
C VAL A 60 -34.46 0.05 7.52
N GLN A 61 -34.26 1.27 7.02
CA GLN A 61 -34.59 1.64 5.63
C GLN A 61 -33.76 0.91 4.58
N ILE A 62 -32.51 0.52 4.89
CA ILE A 62 -31.69 -0.25 3.94
C ILE A 62 -32.04 -1.74 3.87
N VAL A 63 -32.73 -2.32 4.87
CA VAL A 63 -33.04 -3.77 4.89
C VAL A 63 -33.84 -4.23 3.65
N PRO A 64 -34.94 -3.56 3.22
CA PRO A 64 -35.64 -3.92 1.99
C PRO A 64 -34.78 -3.78 0.73
N LEU A 65 -33.88 -2.80 0.70
CA LEU A 65 -32.96 -2.58 -0.43
C LEU A 65 -31.93 -3.72 -0.53
N VAL A 66 -31.32 -4.09 0.59
CA VAL A 66 -30.38 -5.22 0.71
C VAL A 66 -31.08 -6.53 0.36
N GLN A 67 -32.29 -6.78 0.88
CA GLN A 67 -33.08 -7.95 0.53
C GLN A 67 -33.37 -8.01 -0.99
N SER A 68 -33.79 -6.89 -1.59
CA SER A 68 -34.02 -6.83 -3.04
C SER A 68 -32.75 -7.17 -3.84
N LEU A 69 -31.56 -6.81 -3.33
CA LEU A 69 -30.27 -7.02 -3.99
C LEU A 69 -29.82 -8.49 -3.87
N ILE A 70 -30.14 -9.14 -2.75
CA ILE A 70 -29.96 -10.59 -2.53
C ILE A 70 -30.91 -11.38 -3.45
N ASP A 71 -32.19 -11.02 -3.49
CA ASP A 71 -33.21 -11.67 -4.34
C ASP A 71 -32.90 -11.50 -5.84
N ARG A 72 -32.32 -10.35 -6.22
CA ARG A 72 -31.77 -10.09 -7.57
C ARG A 72 -30.58 -10.99 -7.91
N LYS A 73 -29.67 -11.21 -6.96
CA LYS A 73 -28.49 -12.08 -7.16
C LYS A 73 -28.91 -13.52 -7.49
N ALA A 74 -29.95 -14.03 -6.82
CA ALA A 74 -30.52 -15.36 -7.07
C ALA A 74 -31.19 -15.49 -8.45
N LYS A 75 -31.65 -14.39 -9.04
CA LYS A 75 -32.30 -14.34 -10.37
C LYS A 75 -31.38 -13.77 -11.47
N SER A 76 -30.07 -13.73 -11.24
CA SER A 76 -29.09 -13.17 -12.19
C SER A 76 -28.89 -14.07 -13.40
N SER A 77 -29.79 -13.94 -14.39
CA SER A 77 -29.70 -14.58 -15.71
C SER A 77 -28.73 -13.86 -16.66
N PHE A 78 -27.68 -13.21 -16.12
CA PHE A 78 -26.62 -12.61 -16.93
C PHE A 78 -25.72 -13.69 -17.54
N THR A 79 -26.24 -14.37 -18.57
CA THR A 79 -25.39 -15.09 -19.51
C THR A 79 -24.56 -14.04 -20.25
N ARG A 80 -23.24 -14.15 -20.15
CA ARG A 80 -22.28 -13.25 -20.80
C ARG A 80 -22.23 -13.52 -22.32
N ARG A 81 -23.35 -13.32 -23.01
CA ARG A 81 -23.48 -13.44 -24.47
C ARG A 81 -22.89 -12.20 -25.13
N GLY A 82 -21.57 -12.10 -25.11
CA GLY A 82 -20.84 -11.06 -25.84
C GLY A 82 -21.00 -11.26 -27.34
N SER A 83 -21.93 -10.54 -27.97
CA SER A 83 -22.01 -10.44 -29.43
C SER A 83 -20.86 -9.55 -29.91
N MET A 84 -19.74 -10.16 -30.27
CA MET A 84 -18.60 -9.46 -30.85
C MET A 84 -18.88 -9.09 -32.31
N THR A 85 -19.37 -7.88 -32.55
CA THR A 85 -19.46 -7.30 -33.89
C THR A 85 -18.08 -6.87 -34.38
N TYR A 86 -17.44 -7.71 -35.19
CA TYR A 86 -16.19 -7.38 -35.87
C TYR A 86 -16.39 -6.20 -36.84
N THR A 87 -15.97 -5.01 -36.45
CA THR A 87 -15.73 -3.91 -37.40
C THR A 87 -14.33 -4.06 -37.99
N LYS A 88 -14.19 -3.89 -39.31
CA LYS A 88 -12.87 -3.94 -39.96
C LYS A 88 -12.06 -2.72 -39.54
N THR A 89 -10.80 -2.94 -39.18
CA THR A 89 -9.84 -1.86 -38.90
C THR A 89 -9.65 -0.96 -40.12
N PRO A 90 -9.66 0.38 -39.97
CA PRO A 90 -9.41 1.29 -41.08
C PRO A 90 -7.97 1.11 -41.59
N SER A 91 -7.81 0.86 -42.88
CA SER A 91 -6.51 0.66 -43.51
C SER A 91 -5.66 1.93 -43.46
N ARG A 92 -4.39 1.78 -43.05
CA ARG A 92 -3.40 2.85 -42.79
C ARG A 92 -2.87 3.55 -44.05
N GLU A 93 -3.60 3.46 -45.17
CA GLU A 93 -3.11 3.74 -46.52
C GLU A 93 -3.54 5.11 -47.06
N SER A 94 -4.47 5.79 -46.38
CA SER A 94 -4.98 7.13 -46.73
C SER A 94 -4.06 8.29 -46.34
N LEU A 95 -2.98 8.03 -45.58
CA LEU A 95 -2.10 9.08 -45.04
C LEU A 95 -0.89 9.43 -45.93
N TYR A 96 -0.65 8.72 -47.03
CA TYR A 96 0.57 8.85 -47.84
C TYR A 96 0.38 9.30 -49.30
N LYS A 97 -0.83 9.70 -49.71
CA LYS A 97 -1.09 10.28 -51.04
C LYS A 97 -1.70 11.68 -50.97
N LYS A 98 -0.85 12.71 -50.82
CA LYS A 98 -1.24 14.11 -51.09
C LYS A 98 -0.11 15.01 -51.62
N THR A 99 0.74 14.46 -52.48
CA THR A 99 1.81 15.22 -53.20
C THR A 99 2.04 14.70 -54.64
N SER A 100 0.97 14.47 -55.42
CA SER A 100 1.06 14.40 -56.88
C SER A 100 -0.33 14.45 -57.55
N GLU A 101 -0.30 14.87 -58.82
CA GLU A 101 -1.34 14.74 -59.86
C GLU A 101 -2.64 15.54 -59.71
N ALA A 102 -2.65 16.63 -60.46
CA ALA A 102 -3.83 17.34 -60.90
C ALA A 102 -4.61 16.57 -61.99
N LYS A 103 -5.85 17.03 -62.24
CA LYS A 103 -6.52 17.10 -63.57
C LYS A 103 -7.34 15.88 -64.06
N GLY A 104 -8.66 15.94 -63.80
CA GLY A 104 -9.75 15.27 -64.53
C GLY A 104 -11.07 15.44 -63.75
N ARG A 105 -12.11 16.15 -64.20
CA ARG A 105 -13.04 15.93 -65.35
C ARG A 105 -13.66 14.52 -65.31
N ASN A 106 -14.97 14.25 -65.37
CA ASN A 106 -16.22 15.03 -65.58
C ASN A 106 -17.43 14.19 -65.06
N ALA A 107 -18.70 14.63 -64.95
CA ALA A 107 -19.32 15.94 -64.62
C ALA A 107 -20.88 15.81 -64.65
N ALA A 108 -21.61 16.21 -63.59
CA ALA A 108 -23.07 16.41 -63.60
C ALA A 108 -23.44 17.62 -62.71
N GLN A 109 -23.81 18.77 -63.32
CA GLN A 109 -25.18 19.36 -63.29
C GLN A 109 -25.72 19.62 -61.87
N SER A 110 -26.15 20.82 -61.44
CA SER A 110 -26.15 22.20 -61.98
C SER A 110 -26.35 23.19 -60.78
N ASN A 111 -26.57 24.52 -60.84
CA ASN A 111 -26.94 25.46 -61.91
C ASN A 111 -26.55 26.93 -61.55
N LYS A 112 -27.03 27.90 -62.34
CA LYS A 112 -27.16 29.38 -62.17
C LYS A 112 -26.29 30.16 -61.16
N LYS A 113 -25.48 31.03 -61.79
CA LYS A 113 -24.59 32.08 -61.27
C LYS A 113 -25.34 33.24 -60.55
N HIS A 114 -24.71 33.81 -59.52
CA HIS A 114 -24.74 35.26 -59.28
C HIS A 114 -23.56 35.87 -60.06
N ARG A 115 -23.77 36.99 -60.78
CA ARG A 115 -22.69 37.72 -61.48
C ARG A 115 -22.77 39.19 -61.13
N ASP A 116 -22.04 39.57 -60.10
CA ASP A 116 -21.73 40.97 -59.84
C ASP A 116 -20.64 41.43 -60.81
N GLN A 117 -20.92 42.46 -61.60
CA GLN A 117 -19.90 43.21 -62.33
C GLN A 117 -20.36 44.65 -62.50
N ASN A 118 -19.81 45.52 -61.67
CA ASN A 118 -19.99 46.96 -61.74
C ASN A 118 -18.68 47.60 -62.21
N LYS A 119 -18.76 48.39 -63.30
CA LYS A 119 -18.05 49.65 -63.59
C LYS A 119 -17.72 49.82 -65.07
N ASN A 120 -18.39 50.82 -65.65
CA ASN A 120 -17.86 51.86 -66.55
C ASN A 120 -17.14 51.45 -67.84
N VAL A 121 -17.67 51.89 -68.98
CA VAL A 121 -17.08 52.90 -69.91
C VAL A 121 -18.19 53.26 -70.92
N GLY A 122 -18.28 54.53 -71.33
CA GLY A 122 -19.40 55.03 -72.15
C GLY A 122 -19.10 55.07 -73.66
N ALA A 123 -20.14 55.38 -74.44
CA ALA A 123 -20.10 56.12 -75.70
C ALA A 123 -21.54 56.47 -76.13
N ASP A 124 -21.69 57.59 -76.84
CA ASP A 124 -22.98 58.17 -77.22
C ASP A 124 -23.62 57.52 -78.47
N GLN A 125 -24.95 57.37 -78.43
CA GLN A 125 -25.90 57.44 -79.55
C GLN A 125 -27.30 57.52 -78.88
N ASP A 126 -27.97 58.67 -78.91
CA ASP A 126 -28.73 59.24 -80.04
C ASP A 126 -29.89 58.34 -80.50
N GLY A 127 -31.05 58.94 -80.74
CA GLY A 127 -32.20 58.26 -81.35
C GLY A 127 -33.40 57.95 -80.45
N CYS A 128 -34.18 59.00 -80.16
CA CYS A 128 -35.65 59.00 -80.34
C CYS A 128 -36.59 58.39 -79.27
N SER A 129 -37.78 59.00 -79.24
CA SER A 129 -39.04 58.53 -78.64
C SER A 129 -39.17 58.56 -77.11
N ASP A 130 -39.57 59.74 -76.63
CA ASP A 130 -40.90 59.96 -76.04
C ASP A 130 -41.60 58.80 -75.28
N ASN A 131 -42.17 59.18 -74.14
CA ASN A 131 -43.29 58.50 -73.47
C ASN A 131 -43.00 57.14 -72.81
N ILE A 132 -42.16 57.13 -71.76
CA ILE A 132 -42.44 56.23 -70.63
C ILE A 132 -43.14 57.05 -69.55
N SER A 133 -44.44 57.18 -69.75
CA SER A 133 -45.40 57.70 -68.79
C SER A 133 -45.10 57.17 -67.40
N MET A 134 -45.05 58.11 -66.45
CA MET A 134 -45.41 57.87 -65.06
C MET A 134 -46.62 56.92 -65.04
N PRO A 135 -46.57 55.76 -64.36
CA PRO A 135 -47.77 55.02 -64.05
C PRO A 135 -48.56 55.82 -63.02
N SER A 136 -49.23 56.88 -63.49
CA SER A 136 -50.44 57.44 -62.90
C SER A 136 -51.59 56.45 -63.08
N SER A 137 -51.32 55.20 -62.72
CA SER A 137 -52.30 54.17 -62.51
C SER A 137 -52.79 54.38 -61.09
N ARG A 138 -53.72 55.32 -60.95
CA ARG A 138 -54.89 55.15 -60.09
C ARG A 138 -55.77 54.02 -60.66
N SER A 139 -55.16 52.88 -61.01
CA SER A 139 -55.83 51.62 -61.11
C SER A 139 -56.31 51.34 -59.70
N TYR A 140 -57.61 51.29 -59.53
CA TYR A 140 -58.22 50.62 -58.40
C TYR A 140 -57.48 49.29 -58.25
N LEU A 141 -56.78 49.10 -57.13
CA LEU A 141 -56.33 47.77 -56.73
C LEU A 141 -57.54 46.87 -56.89
N SER A 142 -57.42 45.80 -57.68
CA SER A 142 -58.48 44.80 -57.67
C SER A 142 -58.68 44.39 -56.21
N GLU A 143 -59.91 44.16 -55.79
CA GLU A 143 -60.17 43.76 -54.39
C GLU A 143 -59.33 42.53 -54.02
N LYS A 144 -59.11 41.67 -55.02
CA LYS A 144 -58.13 40.58 -55.07
C LYS A 144 -56.68 41.00 -54.80
N ASP A 145 -56.14 42.01 -55.48
CA ASP A 145 -54.74 42.46 -55.30
C ASP A 145 -54.53 43.01 -53.88
N ARG A 146 -55.55 43.67 -53.31
CA ARG A 146 -55.54 44.15 -51.93
C ARG A 146 -55.58 42.98 -50.93
N GLU A 147 -56.37 41.95 -51.21
CA GLU A 147 -56.44 40.73 -50.40
C GLU A 147 -55.14 39.92 -50.46
N GLU A 148 -54.53 39.78 -51.64
CA GLU A 148 -53.22 39.15 -51.82
C GLU A 148 -52.11 39.90 -51.06
N LEU A 149 -52.11 41.25 -51.06
CA LEU A 149 -51.19 42.04 -50.24
C LEU A 149 -51.42 41.88 -48.72
N MET A 150 -52.66 41.67 -48.27
CA MET A 150 -52.94 41.36 -46.87
C MET A 150 -52.50 39.94 -46.50
N ALA A 151 -52.70 38.96 -47.40
CA ALA A 151 -52.24 37.58 -47.20
C ALA A 151 -50.70 37.49 -47.15
N LEU A 152 -50.00 38.20 -48.04
CA LEU A 152 -48.54 38.31 -48.03
C LEU A 152 -48.03 39.00 -46.76
N ARG A 153 -48.71 40.05 -46.29
CA ARG A 153 -48.40 40.69 -44.99
C ARG A 153 -48.53 39.70 -43.84
N GLY A 154 -49.64 38.95 -43.77
CA GLY A 154 -49.83 37.91 -42.75
C GLY A 154 -48.74 36.83 -42.79
N GLN A 155 -48.32 36.40 -43.99
CA GLN A 155 -47.20 35.46 -44.14
C GLN A 155 -45.86 36.03 -43.66
N VAL A 156 -45.59 37.32 -43.90
CA VAL A 156 -44.39 37.99 -43.39
C VAL A 156 -44.41 38.07 -41.86
N GLU A 157 -45.57 38.40 -41.26
CA GLU A 157 -45.75 38.44 -39.81
C GLU A 157 -45.59 37.04 -39.17
N ASP A 158 -46.16 36.00 -39.77
CA ASP A 158 -45.97 34.60 -39.37
C ASP A 158 -44.51 34.12 -39.49
N LEU A 159 -43.82 34.50 -40.57
CA LEU A 159 -42.40 34.17 -40.77
C LEU A 159 -41.51 34.91 -39.77
N GLN A 160 -41.81 36.17 -39.48
CA GLN A 160 -41.11 36.97 -38.47
C GLN A 160 -41.29 36.35 -37.08
N LYS A 161 -42.51 35.93 -36.72
CA LYS A 161 -42.79 35.23 -35.46
C LYS A 161 -42.00 33.91 -35.36
N LYS A 162 -42.02 33.08 -36.41
CA LYS A 162 -41.24 31.83 -36.48
C LYS A 162 -39.73 32.06 -36.46
N LEU A 163 -39.25 33.23 -36.89
CA LEU A 163 -37.85 33.61 -36.76
C LEU A 163 -37.51 33.89 -35.28
N SER A 164 -38.31 34.72 -34.59
CA SER A 164 -38.10 35.01 -33.16
C SER A 164 -38.19 33.76 -32.28
N GLU A 165 -39.15 32.86 -32.53
CA GLU A 165 -39.25 31.57 -31.82
C GLU A 165 -37.98 30.71 -32.01
N LYS A 166 -37.39 30.72 -33.21
CA LYS A 166 -36.11 30.03 -33.47
C LYS A 166 -34.91 30.72 -32.84
N ASP A 167 -34.87 32.04 -32.80
CA ASP A 167 -33.80 32.80 -32.15
C ASP A 167 -33.83 32.63 -30.62
N GLU A 168 -35.01 32.42 -30.03
CA GLU A 168 -35.18 32.06 -28.62
C GLU A 168 -34.68 30.63 -28.35
N LEU A 169 -35.12 29.64 -29.14
CA LEU A 169 -34.59 28.27 -29.05
C LEU A 169 -33.07 28.21 -29.24
N LEU A 170 -32.50 29.06 -30.11
CA LEU A 170 -31.05 29.13 -30.33
C LEU A 170 -30.31 29.67 -29.09
N LYS A 171 -30.90 30.62 -28.36
CA LYS A 171 -30.38 31.08 -27.07
C LYS A 171 -30.45 29.99 -26.01
N GLU A 172 -31.56 29.25 -25.92
CA GLU A 172 -31.70 28.11 -24.99
C GLU A 172 -30.66 27.02 -25.26
N VAL A 173 -30.43 26.67 -26.53
CA VAL A 173 -29.39 25.70 -26.93
C VAL A 173 -27.99 26.19 -26.55
N GLU A 174 -27.68 27.48 -26.73
CA GLU A 174 -26.38 28.03 -26.34
C GLU A 174 -26.21 28.08 -24.81
N ILE A 175 -27.26 28.38 -24.04
CA ILE A 175 -27.24 28.27 -22.57
C ILE A 175 -26.98 26.82 -22.14
N SER A 176 -27.76 25.86 -22.67
CA SER A 176 -27.61 24.43 -22.36
C SER A 176 -26.22 23.89 -22.73
N LYS A 177 -25.63 24.35 -23.84
CA LYS A 177 -24.26 24.05 -24.25
C LYS A 177 -23.22 24.58 -23.26
N ASN A 178 -23.41 25.78 -22.71
CA ASN A 178 -22.53 26.34 -21.68
C ASN A 178 -22.66 25.61 -20.34
N GLU A 179 -23.88 25.22 -19.95
CA GLU A 179 -24.11 24.34 -18.79
C GLU A 179 -23.42 22.98 -18.96
N MET A 180 -23.55 22.37 -20.15
CA MET A 180 -22.91 21.10 -20.49
C MET A 180 -21.38 21.21 -20.42
N ALA A 181 -20.78 22.31 -20.90
CA ALA A 181 -19.35 22.57 -20.76
C ALA A 181 -18.91 22.68 -19.28
N SER A 182 -19.72 23.33 -18.44
CA SER A 182 -19.49 23.41 -16.98
C SER A 182 -19.58 22.03 -16.31
N ILE A 183 -20.51 21.18 -16.73
CA ILE A 183 -20.64 19.79 -16.25
C ILE A 183 -19.42 18.96 -16.67
N TYR A 184 -18.94 19.08 -17.92
CA TYR A 184 -17.73 18.39 -18.37
C TYR A 184 -16.48 18.81 -17.58
N ALA A 185 -16.29 20.11 -17.33
CA ALA A 185 -15.17 20.60 -16.51
C ALA A 185 -15.20 20.02 -15.08
N LYS A 186 -16.38 19.95 -14.46
CA LYS A 186 -16.54 19.31 -13.13
C LYS A 186 -16.28 17.81 -13.16
N LEU A 187 -16.66 17.12 -14.24
CA LEU A 187 -16.41 15.68 -14.41
C LEU A 187 -14.91 15.39 -14.52
N ASP A 188 -14.15 16.21 -15.25
CA ASP A 188 -12.70 16.05 -15.37
C ASP A 188 -11.97 16.35 -14.04
N GLU A 189 -12.40 17.35 -13.25
CA GLU A 189 -11.83 17.59 -11.92
C GLU A 189 -12.15 16.43 -10.95
N MET A 190 -13.39 15.92 -10.91
CA MET A 190 -13.73 14.73 -10.10
C MET A 190 -12.90 13.50 -10.50
N LYS A 191 -12.62 13.33 -11.80
CA LYS A 191 -11.78 12.25 -12.32
C LYS A 191 -10.31 12.40 -11.90
N LYS A 192 -9.80 13.64 -11.82
CA LYS A 192 -8.48 13.96 -11.28
C LYS A 192 -8.41 13.70 -9.77
N GLU A 193 -9.37 14.19 -8.98
CA GLU A 193 -9.46 13.87 -7.55
C GLU A 193 -9.52 12.36 -7.29
N TYR A 194 -10.27 11.61 -8.11
CA TYR A 194 -10.35 10.16 -8.00
C TYR A 194 -8.98 9.49 -8.25
N ALA A 195 -8.22 9.94 -9.25
CA ALA A 195 -6.88 9.44 -9.53
C ALA A 195 -5.89 9.77 -8.38
N GLU A 196 -5.99 10.97 -7.79
CA GLU A 196 -5.20 11.37 -6.62
C GLU A 196 -5.52 10.48 -5.40
N LYS A 197 -6.81 10.30 -5.08
CA LYS A 197 -7.28 9.43 -3.98
C LYS A 197 -6.88 7.97 -4.18
N GLU A 198 -6.95 7.45 -5.40
CA GLU A 198 -6.49 6.11 -5.77
C GLU A 198 -4.96 5.97 -5.62
N SER A 199 -4.19 7.02 -5.95
CA SER A 199 -2.72 7.01 -5.72
C SER A 199 -2.37 7.02 -4.23
N LEU A 200 -3.11 7.77 -3.41
CA LEU A 200 -2.95 7.80 -1.96
C LEU A 200 -3.31 6.46 -1.32
N LEU A 201 -4.37 5.81 -1.79
CA LEU A 201 -4.78 4.46 -1.35
C LEU A 201 -3.68 3.43 -1.66
N LYS A 202 -3.07 3.48 -2.85
CA LYS A 202 -1.93 2.62 -3.19
C LYS A 202 -0.72 2.89 -2.30
N LEU A 203 -0.42 4.16 -2.02
CA LEU A 203 0.68 4.53 -1.13
C LEU A 203 0.47 3.99 0.30
N THR A 204 -0.73 4.19 0.88
CA THR A 204 -1.03 3.70 2.23
C THR A 204 -1.07 2.18 2.31
N GLN A 205 -1.55 1.50 1.25
CA GLN A 205 -1.48 0.04 1.15
C GLN A 205 -0.03 -0.47 1.13
N VAL A 206 0.86 0.18 0.38
CA VAL A 206 2.30 -0.17 0.37
C VAL A 206 2.93 0.07 1.74
N GLN A 207 2.67 1.22 2.38
CA GLN A 207 3.17 1.52 3.73
C GLN A 207 2.67 0.51 4.78
N LEU A 208 1.39 0.09 4.71
CA LEU A 208 0.84 -0.95 5.59
C LEU A 208 1.54 -2.30 5.37
N SER A 209 1.87 -2.65 4.12
CA SER A 209 2.60 -3.89 3.82
C SER A 209 4.05 -3.88 4.34
N ASP A 210 4.77 -2.77 4.20
CA ASP A 210 6.12 -2.57 4.75
C ASP A 210 6.11 -2.62 6.29
N ALA A 211 5.15 -1.95 6.93
CA ALA A 211 4.96 -2.01 8.38
C ALA A 211 4.66 -3.44 8.86
N LYS A 212 3.88 -4.22 8.11
CA LYS A 212 3.58 -5.63 8.42
C LYS A 212 4.82 -6.52 8.31
N VAL A 213 5.69 -6.31 7.32
CA VAL A 213 6.96 -7.04 7.20
C VAL A 213 7.87 -6.70 8.38
N LYS A 214 8.07 -5.40 8.68
CA LYS A 214 8.87 -4.96 9.83
C LYS A 214 8.36 -5.49 11.16
N LEU A 215 7.04 -5.62 11.33
CA LEU A 215 6.45 -6.23 12.53
C LEU A 215 6.78 -7.73 12.63
N ALA A 216 6.73 -8.47 11.51
CA ALA A 216 7.13 -9.88 11.49
C ALA A 216 8.63 -10.06 11.78
N ASP A 217 9.50 -9.20 11.23
CA ASP A 217 10.94 -9.21 11.52
C ASP A 217 11.22 -8.95 13.02
N LYS A 218 10.47 -8.02 13.63
CA LYS A 218 10.57 -7.76 15.08
C LYS A 218 10.06 -8.93 15.92
N GLN A 219 8.96 -9.57 15.51
CA GLN A 219 8.44 -10.76 16.18
C GLN A 219 9.46 -11.91 16.14
N ALA A 220 10.05 -12.20 14.98
CA ALA A 220 11.09 -13.22 14.84
C ALA A 220 12.35 -12.91 15.68
N ALA A 221 12.72 -11.63 15.81
CA ALA A 221 13.82 -11.21 16.68
C ALA A 221 13.51 -11.40 18.18
N VAL A 222 12.26 -11.17 18.61
CA VAL A 222 11.81 -11.43 19.99
C VAL A 222 11.82 -12.93 20.28
N GLU A 223 11.20 -13.76 19.44
CA GLU A 223 11.17 -15.22 19.63
C GLU A 223 12.57 -15.84 19.68
N LYS A 224 13.51 -15.32 18.87
CA LYS A 224 14.92 -15.70 18.94
C LYS A 224 15.54 -15.35 20.29
N LEU A 225 15.36 -14.12 20.78
CA LEU A 225 15.90 -13.68 22.07
C LEU A 225 15.29 -14.45 23.24
N GLU A 226 14.01 -14.80 23.18
CA GLU A 226 13.35 -15.67 24.17
C GLU A 226 13.92 -17.09 24.16
N TRP A 227 14.21 -17.66 22.97
CA TRP A 227 14.92 -18.94 22.84
C TRP A 227 16.35 -18.88 23.41
N GLU A 228 17.10 -17.81 23.13
CA GLU A 228 18.43 -17.61 23.68
C GLU A 228 18.38 -17.42 25.21
N ALA A 229 17.42 -16.66 25.74
CA ALA A 229 17.24 -16.44 27.17
C ALA A 229 16.83 -17.71 27.92
N THR A 230 15.85 -18.48 27.42
CA THR A 230 15.39 -19.73 28.04
C THR A 230 16.46 -20.82 28.02
N THR A 231 17.18 -20.97 26.90
CA THR A 231 18.29 -21.93 26.82
C THR A 231 19.52 -21.51 27.62
N SER A 232 19.78 -20.21 27.76
CA SER A 232 20.83 -19.69 28.65
C SER A 232 20.46 -19.90 30.13
N SER A 233 19.24 -19.55 30.53
CA SER A 233 18.70 -19.77 31.88
C SER A 233 18.85 -21.24 32.31
N LYS A 234 18.48 -22.18 31.44
CA LYS A 234 18.65 -23.63 31.68
C LYS A 234 20.11 -24.10 31.81
N LYS A 235 21.07 -23.37 31.21
CA LYS A 235 22.51 -23.65 31.43
C LYS A 235 22.97 -23.11 32.79
N VAL A 236 22.50 -21.93 33.18
CA VAL A 236 22.78 -21.34 34.50
C VAL A 236 22.21 -22.21 35.62
N GLU A 237 20.98 -22.71 35.47
CA GLU A 237 20.33 -23.63 36.42
C GLU A 237 21.18 -24.90 36.65
N LYS A 238 21.69 -25.53 35.58
CA LYS A 238 22.60 -26.69 35.69
C LYS A 238 23.92 -26.35 36.38
N LEU A 239 24.56 -25.23 36.01
CA LEU A 239 25.80 -24.80 36.64
C LEU A 239 25.61 -24.49 38.13
N GLN A 240 24.42 -24.05 38.53
CA GLN A 240 24.05 -23.83 39.92
C GLN A 240 23.81 -25.15 40.68
N GLU A 241 23.19 -26.15 40.04
CA GLU A 241 23.09 -27.52 40.56
C GLU A 241 24.48 -28.15 40.77
N ASP A 242 25.34 -28.10 39.75
CA ASP A 242 26.73 -28.59 39.81
C ASP A 242 27.53 -27.92 40.93
N LEU A 243 27.34 -26.61 41.15
CA LEU A 243 28.02 -25.85 42.21
C LEU A 243 27.59 -26.33 43.60
N GLU A 244 26.29 -26.56 43.84
CA GLU A 244 25.82 -27.07 45.13
C GLU A 244 26.28 -28.52 45.38
N VAL A 245 26.41 -29.36 44.34
CA VAL A 245 27.05 -30.68 44.46
C VAL A 245 28.51 -30.55 44.91
N VAL A 246 29.33 -29.76 44.20
CA VAL A 246 30.75 -29.55 44.55
C VAL A 246 30.90 -28.94 45.95
N ARG A 247 30.01 -28.01 46.33
CA ARG A 247 29.99 -27.42 47.67
C ARG A 247 29.72 -28.46 48.75
N GLN A 248 28.78 -29.37 48.52
CA GLN A 248 28.46 -30.46 49.44
C GLN A 248 29.60 -31.48 49.55
N GLU A 249 30.28 -31.80 48.43
CA GLU A 249 31.48 -32.63 48.41
C GLU A 249 32.64 -32.00 49.19
N ILE A 250 32.89 -30.69 49.01
CA ILE A 250 33.89 -29.94 49.78
C ILE A 250 33.56 -29.96 51.28
N ALA A 251 32.29 -29.77 51.66
CA ALA A 251 31.87 -29.82 53.05
C ALA A 251 32.11 -31.21 53.68
N TRP A 252 31.77 -32.28 52.95
CA TRP A 252 32.04 -33.66 53.37
C TRP A 252 33.54 -33.95 53.49
N PHE A 253 34.34 -33.57 52.50
CA PHE A 253 35.80 -33.73 52.51
C PHE A 253 36.45 -32.96 53.68
N MET A 254 36.03 -31.71 53.92
CA MET A 254 36.52 -30.90 55.02
C MET A 254 36.18 -31.51 56.38
N GLN A 255 34.97 -32.08 56.53
CA GLN A 255 34.58 -32.81 57.74
C GLN A 255 35.43 -34.06 57.93
N PHE A 256 35.72 -34.82 56.86
CA PHE A 256 36.60 -35.98 56.89
C PHE A 256 38.03 -35.61 57.35
N VAL A 257 38.64 -34.58 56.76
CA VAL A 257 39.96 -34.05 57.17
C VAL A 257 39.95 -33.61 58.64
N GLN A 258 38.85 -32.98 59.10
CA GLN A 258 38.72 -32.56 60.50
C GLN A 258 38.62 -33.76 61.47
N GLN A 259 37.98 -34.87 61.06
CA GLN A 259 37.98 -36.10 61.87
C GLN A 259 39.37 -36.73 61.94
N LEU A 260 40.13 -36.75 60.84
CA LEU A 260 41.51 -37.25 60.85
C LEU A 260 42.42 -36.44 61.79
N THR A 261 42.34 -35.11 61.76
CA THR A 261 43.12 -34.25 62.66
C THR A 261 42.69 -34.36 64.13
N LYS A 262 41.40 -34.55 64.41
CA LYS A 262 40.92 -34.85 65.78
C LYS A 262 41.47 -36.18 66.30
N ASN A 263 41.48 -37.21 65.46
CA ASN A 263 41.94 -38.55 65.83
C ASN A 263 43.47 -38.63 65.97
N GLY A 264 44.24 -37.80 65.25
CA GLY A 264 45.71 -37.76 65.33
C GLY A 264 46.29 -36.96 66.51
N SER A 265 45.48 -36.24 67.29
CA SER A 265 45.97 -35.38 68.38
C SER A 265 46.08 -36.06 69.75
N ARG A 266 45.74 -37.36 69.85
CA ARG A 266 45.94 -38.15 71.07
C ARG A 266 47.15 -39.08 70.88
N THR A 267 48.21 -38.79 71.65
CA THR A 267 49.48 -39.53 71.76
C THR A 267 50.27 -39.74 70.46
N LEU A 268 51.12 -38.75 70.13
CA LEU A 268 52.43 -38.98 69.52
C LEU A 268 53.37 -37.81 69.86
N ALA A 269 53.82 -37.81 71.11
CA ALA A 269 54.91 -36.96 71.59
C ALA A 269 56.20 -37.80 71.63
N GLU A 270 56.59 -38.34 70.48
CA GLU A 270 57.87 -39.05 70.33
C GLU A 270 58.37 -38.90 68.88
N ASP A 271 59.44 -38.11 68.78
CA ASP A 271 60.64 -38.33 67.98
C ASP A 271 60.48 -39.03 66.61
N TYR A 272 60.56 -38.25 65.53
CA TYR A 272 60.83 -38.76 64.19
C TYR A 272 61.87 -37.88 63.49
N ASP A 273 63.03 -38.48 63.22
CA ASP A 273 64.10 -37.89 62.43
C ASP A 273 63.60 -37.42 61.06
N VAL A 274 64.00 -36.21 60.67
CA VAL A 274 63.70 -35.64 59.36
C VAL A 274 64.53 -36.35 58.30
N ILE A 275 63.94 -37.36 57.65
CA ILE A 275 64.46 -37.89 56.37
C ILE A 275 64.16 -36.83 55.29
N PRO A 276 65.18 -36.20 54.67
CA PRO A 276 64.93 -35.25 53.59
C PRO A 276 64.47 -36.02 52.35
N TYR A 277 63.18 -35.89 52.00
CA TYR A 277 62.71 -36.32 50.70
C TYR A 277 63.42 -35.50 49.63
N LEU A 278 64.30 -36.16 48.87
CA LEU A 278 64.95 -35.60 47.69
C LEU A 278 63.90 -35.46 46.58
N CYS A 279 63.07 -34.42 46.66
CA CYS A 279 62.11 -34.10 45.62
C CYS A 279 62.89 -33.53 44.43
N ASP A 280 62.86 -34.27 43.30
CA ASP A 280 63.54 -33.91 42.05
C ASP A 280 63.14 -32.51 41.59
N LYS A 281 64.04 -31.54 41.81
CA LYS A 281 63.95 -30.19 41.22
C LYS A 281 64.40 -30.24 39.76
N ASN A 282 63.57 -30.86 38.91
CA ASN A 282 63.69 -30.78 37.46
C ASN A 282 62.53 -29.97 36.85
N ILE A 283 62.16 -28.87 37.53
CA ILE A 283 61.38 -27.77 36.94
C ILE A 283 62.31 -26.57 36.83
N GLU A 284 63.25 -26.62 35.89
CA GLU A 284 63.91 -25.42 35.34
C GLU A 284 64.67 -25.76 34.06
N THR A 285 64.02 -25.55 32.91
CA THR A 285 64.57 -24.70 31.84
C THR A 285 63.48 -24.44 30.80
N ASP A 286 62.64 -23.46 31.13
CA ASP A 286 61.67 -22.89 30.22
C ASP A 286 62.43 -22.08 29.15
N GLN A 287 62.60 -22.69 27.98
CA GLN A 287 62.84 -22.01 26.72
C GLN A 287 61.66 -22.39 25.82
N PRO A 288 60.56 -21.61 25.84
CA PRO A 288 59.49 -21.86 24.88
C PRO A 288 60.08 -21.62 23.50
N ASN A 289 59.99 -22.64 22.65
CA ASN A 289 60.53 -22.60 21.29
C ASN A 289 59.75 -21.55 20.48
N GLU A 290 60.21 -20.29 20.53
CA GLU A 290 59.53 -19.08 20.03
C GLU A 290 59.07 -19.26 18.57
N LEU A 291 59.94 -19.87 17.76
CA LEU A 291 59.68 -20.25 16.36
C LEU A 291 58.47 -21.19 16.19
N GLY A 292 58.27 -22.12 17.13
CA GLY A 292 57.15 -23.07 17.11
C GLY A 292 55.82 -22.46 17.56
N MET A 293 55.86 -21.46 18.44
CA MET A 293 54.66 -20.69 18.80
C MET A 293 54.20 -19.80 17.64
N GLU A 294 55.15 -19.15 16.96
CA GLU A 294 54.86 -18.35 15.76
C GLU A 294 54.31 -19.21 14.60
N GLU A 295 54.87 -20.40 14.37
CA GLU A 295 54.38 -21.34 13.34
C GLU A 295 52.94 -21.83 13.62
N VAL A 296 52.60 -22.11 14.88
CA VAL A 296 51.24 -22.51 15.29
C VAL A 296 50.24 -21.37 15.10
N GLU A 297 50.60 -20.12 15.43
CA GLU A 297 49.70 -18.98 15.26
C GLU A 297 49.51 -18.62 13.78
N LEU A 298 50.56 -18.67 12.96
CA LEU A 298 50.44 -18.50 11.50
C LEU A 298 49.54 -19.58 10.86
N ALA A 299 49.66 -20.84 11.30
CA ALA A 299 48.77 -21.91 10.86
C ALA A 299 47.31 -21.69 11.28
N ARG A 300 47.09 -21.09 12.46
CA ARG A 300 45.78 -20.72 12.98
C ARG A 300 45.16 -19.58 12.18
N GLU A 301 45.91 -18.53 11.88
CA GLU A 301 45.46 -17.44 11.00
C GLU A 301 45.12 -17.92 9.59
N ALA A 302 45.97 -18.76 9.00
CA ALA A 302 45.74 -19.35 7.67
C ALA A 302 44.46 -20.20 7.64
N TYR A 303 44.19 -21.00 8.66
CA TYR A 303 42.93 -21.75 8.78
C TYR A 303 41.71 -20.82 8.91
N ILE A 304 41.79 -19.75 9.70
CA ILE A 304 40.71 -18.76 9.84
C ILE A 304 40.43 -18.06 8.50
N ALA A 305 41.48 -17.66 7.77
CA ALA A 305 41.36 -17.04 6.46
C ALA A 305 40.74 -18.00 5.42
N ALA A 306 41.17 -19.27 5.39
CA ALA A 306 40.59 -20.28 4.50
C ALA A 306 39.11 -20.58 4.82
N VAL A 307 38.73 -20.59 6.10
CA VAL A 307 37.33 -20.72 6.53
C VAL A 307 36.50 -19.49 6.15
N ALA A 308 37.07 -18.29 6.17
CA ALA A 308 36.40 -17.08 5.68
C ALA A 308 36.17 -17.15 4.15
N ALA A 309 37.21 -17.50 3.38
CA ALA A 309 37.11 -17.68 1.94
C ALA A 309 36.10 -18.77 1.54
N ALA A 310 36.05 -19.90 2.26
CA ALA A 310 35.06 -20.94 2.03
C ALA A 310 33.62 -20.50 2.31
N LYS A 311 33.40 -19.59 3.27
CA LYS A 311 32.06 -19.00 3.53
C LYS A 311 31.64 -17.98 2.48
N GLU A 312 32.60 -17.25 1.91
CA GLU A 312 32.37 -16.23 0.88
C GLU A 312 32.13 -16.86 -0.50
N ASN A 313 33.04 -17.73 -0.95
CA ASN A 313 33.02 -18.28 -2.31
C ASN A 313 32.16 -19.53 -2.46
N GLN A 314 31.96 -20.31 -1.39
CA GLN A 314 31.13 -21.53 -1.33
C GLN A 314 31.47 -22.59 -2.39
N ASP A 315 32.73 -22.61 -2.86
CA ASP A 315 33.24 -23.51 -3.87
C ASP A 315 34.08 -24.66 -3.26
N GLU A 316 34.12 -25.79 -3.97
CA GLU A 316 34.81 -27.01 -3.54
C GLU A 316 36.32 -26.79 -3.30
N ALA A 317 36.96 -25.88 -4.04
CA ALA A 317 38.38 -25.59 -3.86
C ALA A 317 38.62 -24.86 -2.52
N SER A 318 37.80 -23.87 -2.16
CA SER A 318 37.90 -23.22 -0.85
C SER A 318 37.59 -24.17 0.32
N PHE A 319 36.61 -25.08 0.17
CA PHE A 319 36.36 -26.12 1.19
C PHE A 319 37.55 -27.09 1.34
N SER A 320 38.16 -27.50 0.23
CA SER A 320 39.39 -28.31 0.21
C SER A 320 40.54 -27.58 0.91
N GLU A 321 40.74 -26.29 0.65
CA GLU A 321 41.82 -25.50 1.25
C GLU A 321 41.63 -25.29 2.75
N ALA A 322 40.39 -25.02 3.20
CA ALA A 322 40.06 -24.96 4.62
C ALA A 322 40.29 -26.31 5.33
N ALA A 323 40.02 -27.44 4.66
CA ALA A 323 40.30 -28.78 5.19
C ALA A 323 41.81 -29.05 5.30
N LYS A 324 42.62 -28.65 4.30
CA LYS A 324 44.09 -28.75 4.35
C LYS A 324 44.67 -27.90 5.48
N ALA A 325 44.25 -26.64 5.59
CA ALA A 325 44.72 -25.73 6.65
C ALA A 325 44.38 -26.25 8.05
N ARG A 326 43.20 -26.86 8.22
CA ARG A 326 42.81 -27.54 9.46
C ARG A 326 43.74 -28.71 9.80
N LEU A 327 44.04 -29.57 8.83
CA LEU A 327 44.94 -30.71 9.02
C LEU A 327 46.37 -30.25 9.33
N TYR A 328 46.84 -29.17 8.70
CA TYR A 328 48.15 -28.57 8.99
C TYR A 328 48.23 -28.07 10.43
N LEU A 329 47.26 -27.24 10.86
CA LEU A 329 47.18 -26.77 12.25
C LEU A 329 47.10 -27.92 13.27
N GLN A 330 46.28 -28.94 12.98
CA GLN A 330 46.19 -30.14 13.83
C GLN A 330 47.53 -30.90 13.91
N SER A 331 48.32 -30.92 12.84
CA SER A 331 49.63 -31.59 12.83
C SER A 331 50.70 -30.88 13.68
N LEU A 332 50.58 -29.56 13.86
CA LEU A 332 51.47 -28.79 14.74
C LEU A 332 51.06 -28.96 16.21
N VAL A 333 49.76 -28.85 16.52
CA VAL A 333 49.22 -28.96 17.89
C VAL A 333 49.36 -30.38 18.47
N LEU A 334 49.41 -31.42 17.65
CA LEU A 334 49.65 -32.81 18.09
C LEU A 334 51.14 -33.19 18.22
N ARG A 335 52.06 -32.24 17.97
CA ARG A 335 53.51 -32.48 17.96
C ARG A 335 54.26 -31.82 19.11
N THR A 336 53.58 -30.97 19.87
CA THR A 336 54.02 -30.33 21.12
C THR A 336 53.57 -31.13 22.34
#